data_AF-A0A3C1H3F1-F1
#
_entry.id   AF-A0A3C1H3F1-F1
#
_cell.length_a   1.000
_cell.length_b   1.000
_cell.length_c   1.000
_cell.angle_alpha   90.00
_cell.angle_beta   90.00
_cell.angle_gamma   90.00
#
_symmetry.space_group_name_H-M   'P 1'
#
loop_
_entity.id
_entity.type
_entity.pdbx_description
1 polymer ?
#
loop_
_entity_poly.entity_id
_entity_poly.type
_entity_poly.pdbx_seq_one_letter_code
_entity_poly.pdbx_strand_id
1 'polypeptide(L)'
;MTLKERLLRVTHLLFVILLLVQLLPDRSAKDVYTGALIAFAVGLEAVTLALSFLIKKKESLTLLLDIVGFIFVLLTLWSLATAKFNVLNDLLFPAPGKVLHQFAEDREKIIINIKSSLGITVKGFLLAAAAAIPLGLFLGWNARLGGA
;
A
#
# COMPACT_ATOMS: atom_id res chain seq x y z
N MET A 1 8.50 -24.32 15.18
CA MET A 1 7.08 -23.98 15.01
C MET A 1 6.51 -25.05 14.12
N THR A 2 5.49 -25.75 14.59
CA THR A 2 4.87 -26.81 13.80
C THR A 2 4.08 -26.20 12.63
N LEU A 3 3.92 -26.93 11.54
CA LEU A 3 3.16 -26.48 10.35
C LEU A 3 1.74 -26.02 10.71
N LYS A 4 1.12 -26.65 11.72
CA LYS A 4 -0.20 -26.27 12.25
C LYS A 4 -0.20 -24.90 12.94
N GLU A 5 0.81 -24.57 13.74
CA GLU A 5 0.94 -23.25 14.39
C GLU A 5 1.31 -22.11 13.43
N ARG A 6 1.77 -22.47 12.22
CA ARG A 6 2.03 -21.52 11.14
C ARG A 6 0.74 -21.21 10.36
N LEU A 7 -0.10 -22.22 10.11
CA LEU A 7 -1.34 -22.08 9.32
C LEU A 7 -2.56 -21.63 10.13
N LEU A 8 -2.65 -21.99 11.41
CA LEU A 8 -3.79 -21.68 12.28
C LEU A 8 -3.52 -20.42 13.11
N ARG A 9 -3.23 -19.31 12.43
CA ARG A 9 -3.02 -18.00 13.06
C ARG A 9 -4.16 -17.04 12.74
N VAL A 10 -4.36 -16.08 13.63
CA VAL A 10 -5.43 -15.06 13.57
C VAL A 10 -5.49 -14.38 12.21
N THR A 11 -4.34 -14.15 11.56
CA THR A 11 -4.25 -13.57 10.20
C THR A 11 -5.02 -14.36 9.15
N HIS A 12 -4.92 -15.70 9.15
CA HIS A 12 -5.63 -16.55 8.19
C HIS A 12 -7.13 -16.61 8.49
N LEU A 13 -7.52 -16.50 9.77
CA LEU A 13 -8.93 -16.34 10.15
C LEU A 13 -9.50 -15.01 9.65
N LEU A 14 -8.72 -13.93 9.74
CA LEU A 14 -9.10 -12.60 9.23
C LEU A 14 -9.27 -12.61 7.70
N PHE A 15 -8.42 -13.34 6.97
CA PHE A 15 -8.59 -13.58 5.54
C PHE A 15 -9.94 -14.26 5.24
N VAL A 16 -10.27 -15.34 5.96
CA VAL A 16 -11.55 -16.04 5.80
C VAL A 16 -12.73 -15.12 6.13
N ILE A 17 -12.63 -14.33 7.21
CA ILE A 17 -13.66 -13.34 7.57
C ILE A 17 -13.86 -12.33 6.45
N LEU A 18 -12.78 -11.81 5.86
CA LEU A 18 -12.87 -10.89 4.73
C LEU A 18 -13.60 -11.52 3.54
N LEU A 19 -13.30 -12.78 3.21
CA LEU A 19 -14.01 -13.50 2.14
C LEU A 19 -15.49 -13.70 2.46
N LEU A 20 -15.82 -14.06 3.70
CA LEU A 20 -17.21 -14.22 4.14
C LEU A 20 -17.99 -12.90 4.05
N VAL A 21 -17.35 -11.78 4.40
CA VAL A 21 -17.94 -10.45 4.25
C VAL A 21 -18.26 -10.13 2.79
N GLN A 22 -17.47 -10.61 1.83
CA GLN A 22 -17.77 -10.39 0.41
C GLN A 22 -19.04 -11.12 -0.06
N LEU A 23 -19.49 -12.17 0.64
CA LEU A 23 -20.73 -12.89 0.32
C LEU A 23 -22.00 -12.11 0.73
N LEU A 24 -21.87 -11.08 1.57
CA LEU A 24 -23.00 -10.22 1.93
C LEU A 24 -23.48 -9.45 0.69
N PRO A 25 -24.81 -9.26 0.51
CA PRO A 25 -25.33 -8.49 -0.61
C PRO A 25 -24.82 -7.05 -0.56
N ASP A 26 -24.37 -6.54 -1.70
CA ASP A 26 -23.92 -5.16 -1.84
C ASP A 26 -25.12 -4.22 -1.78
N ARG A 27 -25.01 -3.16 -0.97
CA ARG A 27 -26.01 -2.09 -0.89
C ARG A 27 -25.55 -0.80 -1.57
N SER A 28 -24.32 -0.79 -2.10
CA SER A 28 -23.75 0.31 -2.85
C SER A 28 -24.44 0.47 -4.20
N ALA A 29 -24.61 1.73 -4.62
CA ALA A 29 -25.22 2.08 -5.91
C ALA A 29 -24.24 2.03 -7.09
N LYS A 30 -22.95 1.76 -6.84
CA LYS A 30 -21.88 1.77 -7.86
C LYS A 30 -21.13 0.44 -7.90
N ASP A 31 -20.40 0.21 -8.99
CA ASP A 31 -19.58 -0.98 -9.17
C ASP A 31 -18.54 -1.11 -8.04
N VAL A 32 -18.72 -2.13 -7.21
CA VAL A 32 -17.88 -2.45 -6.03
C VAL A 32 -16.61 -3.20 -6.44
N TYR A 33 -16.63 -3.88 -7.60
CA TYR A 33 -15.56 -4.73 -8.11
C TYR A 33 -15.07 -5.76 -7.08
N THR A 34 -16.00 -6.51 -6.50
CA THR A 34 -15.75 -7.54 -5.48
C THR A 34 -14.70 -8.57 -5.92
N GLY A 35 -14.65 -8.91 -7.21
CA GLY A 35 -13.63 -9.80 -7.78
C GLY A 35 -12.20 -9.28 -7.64
N ALA A 36 -11.98 -7.97 -7.75
CA ALA A 36 -10.66 -7.36 -7.57
C ALA A 36 -10.19 -7.43 -6.11
N LEU A 37 -11.10 -7.28 -5.14
CA LEU A 37 -10.80 -7.48 -3.72
C LEU A 37 -10.40 -8.91 -3.42
N ILE A 38 -11.17 -9.87 -3.94
CA ILE A 38 -10.91 -11.29 -3.72
C ILE A 38 -9.57 -11.67 -4.36
N ALA A 39 -9.31 -11.25 -5.60
CA ALA A 39 -8.03 -11.51 -6.27
C ALA A 39 -6.84 -10.93 -5.50
N PHE A 40 -6.96 -9.70 -4.99
CA PHE A 40 -5.94 -9.09 -4.16
C PHE A 40 -5.74 -9.81 -2.83
N ALA A 41 -6.82 -10.14 -2.13
CA ALA A 41 -6.75 -10.84 -0.84
C ALA A 41 -6.12 -12.23 -1.00
N VAL A 42 -6.51 -12.99 -2.04
CA VAL A 42 -5.95 -14.30 -2.38
C VAL A 42 -4.46 -14.17 -2.77
N GLY A 43 -4.12 -13.15 -3.56
CA GLY A 43 -2.72 -12.88 -3.93
C GLY A 43 -1.86 -12.54 -2.71
N LEU A 44 -2.35 -11.68 -1.82
CA LEU A 44 -1.67 -11.31 -0.58
C LEU A 44 -1.46 -12.54 0.31
N GLU A 45 -2.51 -13.35 0.50
CA GLU A 45 -2.45 -14.59 1.26
C GLU A 45 -1.41 -15.58 0.67
N ALA A 46 -1.43 -15.79 -0.64
CA ALA A 46 -0.46 -16.66 -1.32
C ALA A 46 0.99 -16.19 -1.13
N VAL A 47 1.23 -14.87 -1.22
CA VAL A 47 2.54 -14.27 -0.96
C VAL A 47 2.95 -14.45 0.49
N THR A 48 2.04 -14.25 1.46
CA THR A 48 2.36 -14.47 2.87
C THR A 48 2.72 -15.91 3.19
N LEU A 49 2.00 -16.87 2.61
CA LEU A 49 2.30 -18.28 2.77
C LEU A 49 3.68 -18.61 2.17
N ALA A 50 3.95 -18.15 0.94
CA ALA A 50 5.25 -18.34 0.31
C ALA A 50 6.40 -17.73 1.13
N LEU A 51 6.26 -16.50 1.61
CA LEU A 51 7.24 -15.84 2.47
C LEU A 51 7.37 -16.53 3.83
N SER A 52 6.29 -17.09 4.37
CA SER A 52 6.32 -17.87 5.62
C SER A 52 7.17 -19.15 5.50
N PHE A 53 7.33 -19.70 4.29
CA PHE A 53 8.24 -20.82 4.06
C PHE A 53 9.70 -20.38 3.97
N LEU A 54 9.97 -19.17 3.47
CA LEU A 54 11.32 -18.62 3.33
C LEU A 54 11.87 -18.06 4.65
N ILE A 55 11.00 -17.50 5.50
CA ILE A 55 11.40 -16.89 6.76
C ILE A 55 11.63 -17.97 7.83
N LYS A 56 12.90 -18.13 8.23
CA LYS A 56 13.31 -19.04 9.32
C LYS A 56 13.22 -18.39 10.71
N LYS A 57 13.30 -17.06 10.79
CA LYS A 57 13.24 -16.29 12.06
C LYS A 57 11.79 -16.09 12.51
N LYS A 58 11.48 -16.50 13.75
CA LYS A 58 10.12 -16.43 14.32
C LYS A 58 9.59 -14.99 14.47
N GLU A 59 10.46 -14.06 14.84
CA GLU A 59 10.11 -12.65 15.04
C GLU A 59 9.69 -11.98 13.72
N SER A 60 10.51 -12.13 12.67
CA SER A 60 10.19 -11.64 11.32
C SER A 60 8.92 -12.24 10.74
N LEU A 61 8.65 -13.52 11.01
CA LEU A 61 7.40 -14.17 10.61
C LEU A 61 6.19 -13.56 11.33
N THR A 62 6.31 -13.29 12.62
CA THR A 62 5.22 -12.73 13.42
C THR A 62 4.90 -11.30 12.96
N LEU A 63 5.92 -10.48 12.73
CA LEU A 63 5.75 -9.13 12.19
C LEU A 63 5.05 -9.11 10.83
N LEU A 64 5.44 -10.00 9.90
CA LEU A 64 4.78 -10.10 8.59
C LEU A 64 3.29 -10.44 8.75
N LEU A 65 2.97 -11.42 9.59
CA LEU A 65 1.60 -11.86 9.82
C LEU A 65 0.76 -10.80 10.55
N ASP A 66 1.34 -10.04 11.46
CA ASP A 66 0.66 -8.94 12.17
C ASP A 66 0.33 -7.80 11.19
N ILE A 67 1.28 -7.41 10.33
CA ILE A 67 1.06 -6.40 9.29
C ILE A 67 -0.06 -6.85 8.33
N VAL A 68 -0.02 -8.09 7.88
CA VAL A 68 -1.03 -8.62 6.95
C VAL A 68 -2.38 -8.77 7.62
N GLY A 69 -2.41 -9.20 8.89
CA GLY A 69 -3.63 -9.25 9.69
C GLY A 69 -4.27 -7.87 9.83
N PHE A 70 -3.46 -6.85 10.09
CA PHE A 70 -3.92 -5.47 10.14
C PHE A 70 -4.51 -5.00 8.79
N ILE A 71 -3.86 -5.34 7.67
CA ILE A 71 -4.39 -5.03 6.33
C ILE A 71 -5.76 -5.69 6.12
N PHE A 72 -5.94 -6.96 6.51
CA PHE A 72 -7.23 -7.64 6.38
C PHE A 72 -8.32 -7.02 7.25
N VAL A 73 -8.01 -6.62 8.48
CA VAL A 73 -8.96 -5.89 9.34
C VAL A 73 -9.36 -4.57 8.68
N LEU A 74 -8.38 -3.79 8.21
CA LEU A 74 -8.64 -2.50 7.57
C LEU A 74 -9.51 -2.66 6.32
N LEU A 75 -9.18 -3.60 5.44
CA LEU A 75 -9.97 -3.87 4.22
C LEU A 75 -11.38 -4.35 4.54
N THR A 76 -11.53 -5.17 5.58
CA THR A 76 -12.84 -5.66 6.02
C THR A 76 -13.71 -4.51 6.54
N LEU A 77 -13.18 -3.68 7.44
CA LEU A 77 -13.89 -2.53 8.00
C LEU A 77 -14.25 -1.51 6.91
N TRP A 78 -13.32 -1.24 5.99
CA TRP A 78 -13.57 -0.33 4.87
C TRP A 78 -14.63 -0.89 3.93
N SER A 79 -14.56 -2.17 3.56
CA SER A 79 -15.57 -2.83 2.72
C SER A 79 -16.95 -2.84 3.38
N LEU A 80 -17.02 -3.06 4.70
CA LEU A 80 -18.26 -2.99 5.45
C LEU A 80 -18.84 -1.58 5.46
N ALA A 81 -18.01 -0.56 5.73
CA ALA A 81 -18.46 0.82 5.88
C ALA A 81 -18.91 1.47 4.55
N THR A 82 -18.33 1.04 3.43
CA THR A 82 -18.65 1.53 2.07
C THR A 82 -19.67 0.61 1.39
N ALA A 83 -19.22 -0.53 0.86
CA ALA A 83 -20.01 -1.40 -0.01
C ALA A 83 -21.23 -2.06 0.67
N LYS A 84 -21.12 -2.44 1.96
CA LYS A 84 -22.14 -3.27 2.63
C LYS A 84 -23.16 -2.47 3.43
N PHE A 85 -22.70 -1.57 4.31
CA PHE A 85 -23.57 -0.77 5.17
C PHE A 85 -23.88 0.61 4.59
N ASN A 86 -23.23 1.04 3.50
CA ASN A 86 -23.42 2.36 2.86
C ASN A 86 -23.39 3.51 3.88
N VAL A 87 -22.52 3.40 4.89
CA VAL A 87 -22.36 4.40 5.95
C VAL A 87 -21.55 5.58 5.42
N LEU A 88 -20.56 5.28 4.56
CA LEU A 88 -19.71 6.28 3.92
C LEU A 88 -20.19 6.51 2.49
N ASN A 89 -20.21 7.78 2.07
CA ASN A 89 -20.63 8.17 0.73
C ASN A 89 -19.67 7.59 -0.32
N ASP A 90 -20.17 6.70 -1.17
CA ASP A 90 -19.43 6.04 -2.26
C ASP A 90 -18.72 6.98 -3.25
N LEU A 91 -19.12 8.26 -3.33
CA LEU A 91 -18.42 9.27 -4.14
C LEU A 91 -17.12 9.74 -3.49
N LEU A 92 -17.11 9.87 -2.17
CA LEU A 92 -15.94 10.34 -1.41
C LEU A 92 -15.04 9.16 -1.01
N PHE A 93 -15.65 8.03 -0.69
CA PHE A 93 -14.98 6.83 -0.22
C PHE A 93 -15.40 5.64 -1.08
N PRO A 94 -14.77 5.46 -2.27
CA PRO A 94 -15.05 4.30 -3.10
C PRO A 94 -14.71 3.01 -2.35
N ALA A 95 -15.44 1.95 -2.67
CA ALA A 95 -15.14 0.63 -2.14
C ALA A 95 -13.69 0.21 -2.47
N PRO A 96 -13.02 -0.53 -1.58
CA PRO A 96 -11.63 -0.91 -1.78
C PRO A 96 -11.41 -1.70 -3.08
N GLY A 97 -12.41 -2.44 -3.57
CA GLY A 97 -12.31 -3.19 -4.82
C GLY A 97 -12.21 -2.33 -6.05
N LYS A 98 -12.98 -1.24 -6.06
CA LYS A 98 -12.88 -0.22 -7.09
C LYS A 98 -11.50 0.43 -7.11
N VAL A 99 -10.94 0.72 -5.93
CA VAL A 99 -9.59 1.29 -5.82
C VAL A 99 -8.56 0.31 -6.38
N LEU A 100 -8.59 -0.95 -5.96
CA LEU A 100 -7.68 -1.99 -6.46
C LEU A 100 -7.80 -2.21 -7.97
N HIS A 101 -9.02 -2.19 -8.50
CA HIS A 101 -9.26 -2.30 -9.94
C HIS A 101 -8.64 -1.12 -10.70
N GLN A 102 -8.88 0.11 -10.23
CA GLN A 102 -8.29 1.32 -10.83
C GLN A 102 -6.76 1.27 -10.82
N PHE A 103 -6.15 0.81 -9.72
CA PHE A 103 -4.69 0.64 -9.64
C PHE A 103 -4.15 -0.35 -10.70
N ALA A 104 -4.88 -1.43 -10.96
CA ALA A 104 -4.48 -2.41 -11.97
C ALA A 104 -4.66 -1.88 -13.41
N GLU A 105 -5.71 -1.09 -13.64
CA GLU A 105 -6.02 -0.50 -14.94
C GLU A 105 -5.04 0.63 -15.29
N ASP A 106 -4.79 1.55 -14.35
CA ASP A 106 -3.91 2.71 -14.56
C ASP A 106 -2.42 2.42 -14.29
N ARG A 107 -2.02 1.15 -14.15
CA ARG A 107 -0.63 0.74 -13.84
C ARG A 107 0.41 1.44 -14.73
N GLU A 108 0.13 1.58 -16.03
CA GLU A 108 1.05 2.17 -16.99
C GLU A 108 1.18 3.68 -16.78
N LYS A 109 0.05 4.37 -16.58
CA LYS A 109 0.03 5.80 -16.27
C LYS A 109 0.74 6.09 -14.95
N ILE A 110 0.53 5.25 -13.94
CA ILE A 110 1.21 5.36 -12.64
C ILE A 110 2.73 5.29 -12.84
N ILE A 111 3.23 4.29 -13.59
CA ILE A 111 4.66 4.14 -13.84
C ILE A 111 5.22 5.34 -14.62
N ILE A 112 4.50 5.82 -15.63
CA ILE A 112 4.90 7.01 -16.41
C ILE A 112 4.99 8.24 -15.50
N ASN A 113 3.99 8.45 -14.66
CA ASN A 113 3.95 9.57 -13.73
C ASN A 113 5.06 9.49 -12.69
N ILE A 114 5.33 8.32 -12.12
CA ILE A 114 6.44 8.11 -11.18
C ILE A 114 7.78 8.46 -11.85
N LYS A 115 8.01 7.96 -13.07
CA LYS A 115 9.23 8.27 -13.84
C LYS A 115 9.36 9.76 -14.13
N SER A 116 8.26 10.39 -14.52
CA SER A 116 8.22 11.82 -14.83
C SER A 116 8.53 12.67 -13.59
N SER A 117 7.82 12.43 -12.48
CA SER A 117 8.01 13.16 -11.22
C SER A 117 9.43 12.97 -10.69
N LEU A 118 9.93 11.73 -10.63
CA LEU A 118 11.29 11.47 -10.18
C LEU A 118 12.33 12.12 -11.11
N GLY A 119 12.10 12.07 -12.42
CA GLY A 119 12.95 12.73 -13.41
C GLY A 119 13.01 14.24 -13.24
N ILE A 120 11.88 14.90 -12.97
CA ILE A 120 11.81 16.33 -12.68
C ILE A 120 12.57 16.65 -11.38
N THR A 121 12.35 15.88 -10.31
CA THR A 121 13.03 16.06 -9.03
C THR A 121 14.54 15.93 -9.17
N VAL A 122 15.04 14.90 -9.86
CA VAL A 122 16.47 14.70 -10.07
C VAL A 122 17.08 15.83 -10.89
N LYS A 123 16.43 16.26 -11.98
CA LYS A 123 16.90 17.39 -12.79
C LYS A 123 16.94 18.69 -12.00
N GLY A 124 15.89 18.97 -11.23
CA GLY A 124 15.82 20.14 -10.35
C GLY A 124 16.92 20.13 -9.29
N PHE A 125 17.14 18.98 -8.64
CA PHE A 125 18.22 18.79 -7.67
C PHE A 125 19.59 19.02 -8.29
N LEU A 126 19.88 18.44 -9.46
CA LEU A 126 21.16 18.59 -10.12
C LEU A 126 21.43 20.04 -10.54
N LEU A 127 20.42 20.73 -11.07
CA LEU A 127 20.52 22.16 -11.40
C LEU A 127 20.76 23.00 -10.14
N ALA A 128 20.03 22.73 -9.06
CA ALA A 128 20.20 23.41 -7.79
C ALA A 128 21.61 23.18 -7.23
N ALA A 129 22.11 21.94 -7.25
CA ALA A 129 23.46 21.60 -6.80
C ALA A 129 24.53 22.30 -7.67
N ALA A 130 24.39 22.24 -8.99
CA ALA A 130 25.32 22.86 -9.93
C ALA A 130 25.37 24.39 -9.79
N ALA A 131 24.28 25.04 -9.36
CA ALA A 131 24.25 26.48 -9.10
C ALA A 131 24.69 26.84 -7.68
N ALA A 132 24.13 26.16 -6.67
CA ALA A 132 24.33 26.48 -5.26
C ALA A 132 25.74 26.15 -4.77
N ILE A 133 26.36 25.06 -5.26
CA ILE A 133 27.71 24.67 -4.82
C ILE A 133 28.75 25.72 -5.25
N PRO A 134 28.84 26.15 -6.53
CA PRO A 134 29.78 27.19 -6.93
C PRO A 134 29.50 28.53 -6.26
N LEU A 135 28.24 28.95 -6.17
CA LEU A 135 27.86 30.21 -5.52
C LEU A 135 28.19 30.19 -4.02
N GLY A 136 27.90 29.09 -3.34
CA GLY A 136 28.22 28.89 -1.93
C GLY A 136 29.73 28.89 -1.67
N LEU A 137 30.50 28.23 -2.53
CA LEU A 137 31.97 28.26 -2.48
C LEU A 137 32.51 29.67 -2.71
N PHE A 138 31.99 30.40 -3.69
CA PHE A 138 32.43 31.77 -3.98
C PHE A 138 32.14 32.73 -2.83
N LEU A 139 30.95 32.64 -2.23
CA LEU A 139 30.57 33.43 -1.06
C LEU A 139 31.36 33.04 0.19
N GLY A 140 31.61 31.74 0.40
CA GLY A 140 32.36 31.23 1.56
C GLY A 140 33.87 31.47 1.49
N TRP A 141 34.45 31.59 0.29
CA TRP A 141 35.87 31.88 0.10
C TRP A 141 36.27 33.29 0.55
N ASN A 142 35.34 34.25 0.50
CA ASN A 142 35.61 35.61 0.95
C ASN A 142 35.43 35.69 2.48
N ALA A 143 36.45 35.25 3.22
CA ALA A 143 36.53 35.24 4.69
C ALA A 143 36.24 36.60 5.37
N ARG A 144 36.03 37.68 4.62
CA ARG A 144 35.69 39.02 5.12
C ARG A 144 34.19 39.31 5.21
N LEU A 145 33.32 38.44 4.65
CA LEU A 145 31.85 38.53 4.79
C LEU A 145 31.28 37.51 5.80
N GLY A 146 32.04 36.46 6.12
CA GLY A 146 31.73 35.48 7.17
C GLY A 146 32.48 35.69 8.48
N GLY A 147 33.16 36.82 8.65
CA GLY A 147 33.74 37.23 9.93
C GLY A 147 32.69 37.94 10.79
N ALA A 148 31.83 37.15 11.44
CA ALA A 148 31.16 37.53 12.68
C ALA A 148 31.83 36.78 13.83
#